data_AF-A0A1A3P2Q4-F1
#
_entry.id   AF-A0A1A3P2Q4-F1
#
_cell.length_a   1.000
_cell.length_b   1.000
_cell.length_c   1.000
_cell.angle_alpha   90.00
_cell.angle_beta   90.00
_cell.angle_gamma   90.00
#
_symmetry.space_group_name_H-M   'P 1'
#
loop_
_entity.id
_entity.type
_entity.pdbx_description
1 polymer ?
#
loop_
_entity_poly.entity_id
_entity_poly.type
_entity_poly.pdbx_seq_one_letter_code
_entity_poly.pdbx_strand_id
1 'polypeptide(L)'
;MTALYEDANLTLDEEGITIRHYYFPFATPKRVAYRDIKGIKSEQMGWASGKGRIWGAGDPRYWFPLDIHRGRKSTLLVIDLGKRVRPCITPEHPAKAIEVLKAKVKT
;
A
#
# COMPACT_ATOMS: atom_id res chain seq x y z
N MET A 1 6.93 5.13 18.32
CA MET A 1 6.53 5.82 17.07
C MET A 1 5.04 6.06 17.14
N THR A 2 4.58 7.29 16.92
CA THR A 2 3.14 7.62 16.94
C THR A 2 2.57 7.44 15.53
N ALA A 3 1.51 6.64 15.40
CA ALA A 3 0.86 6.42 14.11
C ALA A 3 -0.08 7.59 13.77
N LEU A 4 0.04 8.12 12.55
CA LEU A 4 -0.89 9.09 11.97
C LEU A 4 -2.09 8.39 11.33
N TYR A 5 -1.86 7.19 10.82
CA TYR A 5 -2.87 6.26 10.35
C TYR A 5 -2.41 4.83 10.65
N GLU A 6 -3.34 3.98 11.09
CA GLU A 6 -3.06 2.57 11.32
C GLU A 6 -4.30 1.73 11.00
N ASP A 7 -4.07 0.59 10.39
CA ASP A 7 -5.04 -0.50 10.25
C ASP A 7 -4.32 -1.86 10.36
N ALA A 8 -5.05 -2.95 10.12
CA ALA A 8 -4.50 -4.31 10.22
C ALA A 8 -3.31 -4.58 9.27
N ASN A 9 -3.21 -3.88 8.14
CA ASN A 9 -2.22 -4.11 7.09
C ASN A 9 -1.19 -2.97 6.96
N LEU A 10 -1.45 -1.80 7.55
CA LEU A 10 -0.67 -0.59 7.31
C LEU A 10 -0.46 0.22 8.59
N THR A 11 0.71 0.82 8.68
CA THR A 11 0.99 1.91 9.62
C THR A 11 1.68 3.03 8.87
N LEU A 12 1.13 4.23 8.94
CA LEU A 12 1.72 5.47 8.45
C LEU A 12 2.09 6.29 9.67
N ASP A 13 3.37 6.55 9.85
CA ASP A 13 3.89 7.37 10.95
C ASP A 13 4.53 8.65 10.39
N GLU A 14 5.34 9.33 11.20
CA GLU A 14 6.04 10.55 10.82
C GLU A 14 7.04 10.39 9.66
N GLU A 15 7.63 9.21 9.50
CA GLU A 15 8.77 8.98 8.59
C GLU A 15 8.39 8.18 7.35
N GLY A 16 7.33 7.36 7.41
CA GLY A 16 6.97 6.52 6.29
C GLY A 16 5.80 5.57 6.49
N ILE A 17 5.71 4.64 5.54
CA ILE A 17 4.72 3.58 5.47
C ILE A 17 5.38 2.27 5.91
N THR A 18 4.79 1.60 6.88
CA THR A 18 5.03 0.18 7.16
C THR A 18 3.89 -0.62 6.55
N ILE A 19 4.22 -1.40 5.52
CA ILE A 19 3.31 -2.35 4.88
C ILE A 19 3.49 -3.70 5.56
N ARG A 20 2.49 -4.12 6.32
CA ARG A 20 2.49 -5.41 7.03
C ARG A 20 2.28 -6.53 6.01
N HIS A 21 2.74 -7.74 6.37
CA HIS A 21 2.55 -8.94 5.58
C HIS A 21 3.01 -8.82 4.11
N TYR A 22 4.11 -8.12 3.86
CA TYR A 22 4.53 -7.77 2.51
C TYR A 22 5.28 -8.89 1.80
N TYR A 23 6.35 -9.40 2.40
CA TYR A 23 7.25 -10.35 1.72
C TYR A 23 6.73 -11.79 1.87
N PHE A 24 6.45 -12.42 0.74
CA PHE A 24 6.15 -13.85 0.66
C PHE A 24 7.44 -14.67 0.84
N PRO A 25 7.40 -15.83 1.54
CA PRO A 25 6.24 -16.46 2.18
C PRO A 25 6.04 -16.12 3.66
N PHE A 26 6.94 -15.34 4.27
CA PHE A 26 7.00 -15.18 5.74
C PHE A 26 6.19 -14.01 6.29
N ALA A 27 5.52 -13.25 5.42
CA ALA A 27 4.71 -12.08 5.79
C ALA A 27 5.50 -11.04 6.59
N THR A 28 6.81 -10.92 6.36
CA THR A 28 7.60 -9.87 7.01
C THR A 28 7.23 -8.50 6.45
N PRO A 29 7.26 -7.45 7.29
CA PRO A 29 6.84 -6.11 6.88
C PRO A 29 7.85 -5.48 5.93
N LYS A 30 7.36 -4.56 5.10
CA LYS A 30 8.20 -3.66 4.30
C LYS A 30 8.06 -2.24 4.81
N ARG A 31 9.20 -1.61 5.08
CA ARG A 31 9.27 -0.18 5.38
C ARG A 31 9.56 0.62 4.11
N VAL A 32 8.84 1.73 3.93
CA VAL A 32 9.04 2.68 2.83
C VAL A 32 9.07 4.09 3.44
N ALA A 33 10.19 4.79 3.32
CA ALA A 33 10.27 6.19 3.78
C ALA A 33 9.54 7.11 2.80
N TYR A 34 8.89 8.17 3.28
CA TYR A 34 8.17 9.10 2.41
C TYR A 34 9.05 9.74 1.33
N ARG A 35 10.33 10.01 1.65
CA ARG A 35 11.32 10.57 0.71
C ARG A 35 11.61 9.67 -0.51
N ASP A 36 11.34 8.38 -0.39
CA ASP A 36 11.57 7.40 -1.47
C ASP A 36 10.36 7.29 -2.40
N ILE A 37 9.22 7.87 -2.02
CA ILE A 37 7.98 7.84 -2.82
C ILE A 37 8.07 8.94 -3.89
N LYS A 38 7.88 8.54 -5.15
CA LYS A 38 7.89 9.43 -6.33
C LYS A 38 6.50 9.79 -6.82
N GLY A 39 5.50 9.02 -6.40
CA GLY A 39 4.12 9.29 -6.75
C GLY A 39 3.20 8.26 -6.12
N ILE A 40 1.94 8.64 -5.96
CA ILE A 40 0.89 7.77 -5.45
C ILE A 40 -0.28 7.86 -6.42
N LYS A 41 -0.69 6.72 -6.96
CA LYS A 41 -1.88 6.62 -7.78
C LYS A 41 -3.00 5.96 -6.99
N SER A 42 -4.14 6.64 -6.91
CA SER A 42 -5.38 6.06 -6.37
C SER A 42 -6.21 5.51 -7.52
N GLU A 43 -6.71 4.29 -7.37
CA GLU A 43 -7.57 3.62 -8.35
C GLU A 43 -8.77 2.98 -7.66
N GLN A 44 -9.92 3.01 -8.34
CA GLN A 44 -11.07 2.21 -7.94
C GLN A 44 -10.78 0.74 -8.19
N MET A 45 -11.03 -0.11 -7.21
CA MET A 45 -10.80 -1.54 -7.32
C MET A 45 -11.88 -2.25 -8.13
N GLY A 46 -11.43 -2.98 -9.14
CA GLY A 46 -12.21 -3.96 -9.88
C GLY A 46 -11.44 -5.27 -10.03
N TRP A 47 -12.04 -6.25 -10.70
CA TRP A 47 -11.39 -7.54 -10.94
C TRP A 47 -10.05 -7.40 -11.69
N ALA A 48 -9.97 -6.48 -12.64
CA ALA A 48 -8.76 -6.20 -13.42
C ALA A 48 -7.64 -5.51 -12.60
N SER A 49 -7.96 -4.81 -11.51
CA SER A 49 -6.99 -4.12 -10.66
C SER A 49 -6.51 -4.99 -9.48
N GLY A 50 -6.69 -6.32 -9.57
CA GLY A 50 -6.22 -7.25 -8.54
C GLY A 50 -7.14 -7.40 -7.33
N LYS A 51 -8.44 -7.08 -7.42
CA LYS A 51 -9.39 -7.21 -6.30
C LYS A 51 -9.44 -8.61 -5.67
N GLY A 52 -9.30 -9.66 -6.46
CA GLY A 52 -9.22 -11.05 -5.98
C GLY A 52 -7.81 -11.54 -5.64
N ARG A 53 -6.77 -10.73 -5.84
CA ARG A 53 -5.39 -11.12 -5.50
C ARG A 53 -5.30 -11.17 -3.98
N ILE A 54 -4.92 -12.30 -3.39
CA ILE A 54 -4.75 -12.37 -1.93
C ILE A 54 -3.32 -11.95 -1.53
N TRP A 55 -2.31 -12.38 -2.28
CA TRP A 55 -0.91 -12.03 -2.05
C TRP A 55 -0.10 -12.15 -3.35
N GLY A 56 0.97 -11.38 -3.49
CA GLY A 56 1.96 -11.48 -4.55
C GLY A 56 1.61 -10.67 -5.79
N ALA A 57 2.10 -11.13 -6.93
CA ALA A 57 1.96 -10.43 -8.21
C ALA A 57 1.23 -11.29 -9.25
N GLY A 58 0.42 -10.64 -10.07
CA GLY A 58 -0.02 -11.18 -11.37
C GLY A 58 0.80 -10.58 -12.51
N ASP A 59 0.92 -9.25 -12.50
CA ASP A 59 1.91 -8.50 -13.27
C ASP A 59 3.11 -8.21 -12.36
N PRO A 60 4.35 -8.57 -12.73
CA PRO A 60 5.54 -8.39 -11.89
C PRO A 60 5.87 -6.93 -11.55
N ARG A 61 5.25 -5.96 -12.22
CA ARG A 61 5.37 -4.53 -11.89
C ARG A 61 4.58 -4.15 -10.63
N TYR A 62 3.58 -4.94 -10.23
CA TYR A 62 2.65 -4.63 -9.15
C TYR A 62 2.68 -5.72 -8.09
N TRP A 63 3.11 -5.39 -6.87
CA TRP A 63 3.19 -6.34 -5.77
C TRP A 63 2.15 -6.03 -4.69
N PHE A 64 1.29 -6.99 -4.43
CA PHE A 64 0.23 -6.91 -3.43
C PHE A 64 0.70 -7.63 -2.16
N PRO A 65 0.71 -6.99 -0.96
CA PRO A 65 0.94 -7.69 0.31
C PRO A 65 -0.21 -8.67 0.58
N LEU A 66 -0.03 -9.57 1.54
CA LEU A 66 -1.12 -10.44 1.98
C LEU A 66 -2.26 -9.58 2.55
N ASP A 67 -3.44 -9.69 1.94
CA ASP A 67 -4.67 -9.05 2.43
C ASP A 67 -5.85 -9.96 2.08
N ILE A 68 -6.28 -10.75 3.05
CA ILE A 68 -7.40 -11.70 2.91
C ILE A 68 -8.75 -10.98 2.75
N HIS A 69 -8.84 -9.71 3.14
CA HIS A 69 -10.05 -8.91 3.06
C HIS A 69 -10.11 -8.02 1.81
N ARG A 70 -9.07 -8.04 0.96
CA ARG A 70 -8.97 -7.20 -0.25
C ARG A 70 -10.20 -7.26 -1.15
N GLY A 71 -10.83 -8.42 -1.26
CA GLY A 71 -12.04 -8.60 -2.09
C GLY A 71 -13.21 -7.70 -1.70
N ARG A 72 -13.25 -7.20 -0.46
CA ARG A 72 -14.29 -6.28 0.05
C ARG A 72 -13.92 -4.81 -0.12
N LYS A 73 -12.67 -4.51 -0.45
CA LYS A 73 -12.15 -3.14 -0.53
C LYS A 73 -12.42 -2.53 -1.91
N SER A 74 -12.53 -1.20 -1.92
CA SER A 74 -12.90 -0.41 -3.10
C SER A 74 -11.77 0.48 -3.62
N THR A 75 -10.72 0.74 -2.83
CA THR A 75 -9.63 1.65 -3.23
C THR A 75 -8.29 0.93 -3.19
N LEU A 76 -7.56 1.05 -4.29
CA LEU A 76 -6.18 0.62 -4.43
C LEU A 76 -5.28 1.85 -4.46
N LEU A 77 -4.21 1.84 -3.65
CA LEU A 77 -3.13 2.81 -3.76
C LEU A 77 -1.90 2.10 -4.33
N VAL A 78 -1.42 2.59 -5.47
CA VAL A 78 -0.17 2.16 -6.08
C VAL A 78 0.92 3.14 -5.71
N ILE A 79 1.95 2.65 -5.01
CA ILE A 79 3.08 3.46 -4.54
C ILE A 79 4.21 3.35 -5.55
N ASP A 80 4.54 4.47 -6.20
CA ASP A 80 5.71 4.55 -7.06
C ASP A 80 6.95 4.91 -6.21
N LEU A 81 7.96 4.04 -6.27
CA LEU A 81 9.23 4.21 -5.58
C LEU A 81 10.38 4.56 -6.55
N GLY A 82 10.07 4.87 -7.82
CA GLY A 82 11.07 4.99 -8.88
C GLY A 82 11.72 3.65 -9.24
N LYS A 83 11.09 2.53 -8.89
CA LYS A 83 11.58 1.16 -9.09
C LYS A 83 10.59 0.35 -9.93
N ARG A 84 11.08 -0.74 -10.53
CA ARG A 84 10.26 -1.63 -11.37
C ARG A 84 9.04 -2.21 -10.64
N VAL A 85 9.17 -2.50 -9.35
CA VAL A 85 8.10 -3.08 -8.53
C VAL A 85 7.44 -2.00 -7.68
N ARG A 86 6.13 -1.86 -7.82
CA ARG A 86 5.27 -0.90 -7.13
C ARG A 86 4.43 -1.61 -6.07
N PRO A 87 4.62 -1.30 -4.77
CA PRO A 87 3.71 -1.76 -3.73
C PRO A 87 2.27 -1.31 -4.00
N CYS A 88 1.34 -2.25 -3.86
CA CYS A 88 -0.10 -2.07 -4.08
C CYS A 88 -0.82 -2.28 -2.76
N ILE A 89 -1.23 -1.19 -2.10
CA ILE A 89 -1.82 -1.24 -0.75
C ILE A 89 -3.30 -0.90 -0.79
N THR A 90 -4.06 -1.46 0.15
CA THR A 90 -5.52 -1.38 0.22
C THR A 90 -5.94 -0.99 1.65
N PRO A 91 -5.86 0.31 1.99
CA PRO A 91 -6.17 0.79 3.34
C PRO A 91 -7.63 0.54 3.71
N GLU A 92 -7.92 0.26 4.99
CA GLU A 92 -9.30 0.14 5.49
C GLU A 92 -10.06 1.47 5.47
N HIS A 93 -9.38 2.60 5.69
CA HIS A 93 -9.95 3.94 5.54
C HIS A 93 -9.17 4.77 4.51
N PRO A 94 -9.44 4.57 3.20
CA PRO A 94 -8.65 5.17 2.12
C PRO A 94 -8.56 6.70 2.17
N ALA A 95 -9.65 7.39 2.53
CA ALA A 95 -9.66 8.85 2.62
C ALA A 95 -8.62 9.37 3.62
N LYS A 96 -8.60 8.80 4.84
CA LYS A 96 -7.65 9.17 5.90
C LYS A 96 -6.21 8.80 5.51
N ALA A 97 -5.99 7.63 4.92
CA ALA A 97 -4.67 7.24 4.45
C ALA A 97 -4.14 8.20 3.38
N ILE A 98 -4.97 8.57 2.40
CA ILE A 98 -4.63 9.52 1.34
C ILE A 98 -4.33 10.91 1.92
N GLU A 99 -5.09 11.37 2.90
CA GLU A 99 -4.85 12.65 3.58
C GLU A 99 -3.45 12.70 4.20
N VAL A 100 -3.09 11.67 4.99
CA VAL A 100 -1.75 11.55 5.60
C VAL A 100 -0.66 11.50 4.52
N LEU A 101 -0.87 10.70 3.47
CA LEU A 101 0.10 10.57 2.38
C LEU A 101 0.31 11.88 1.63
N LYS A 102 -0.75 12.65 1.36
CA LYS A 102 -0.65 13.98 0.73
C LYS A 102 0.11 14.98 1.60
N ALA A 103 -0.07 14.92 2.92
CA ALA A 103 0.63 15.81 3.85
C ALA A 103 2.13 15.47 3.96
N LYS A 104 2.51 14.20 3.82
CA LYS A 104 3.87 13.72 4.06
C LYS A 104 4.73 13.53 2.82
N VAL A 105 4.13 13.19 1.68
CA VAL A 105 4.85 12.96 0.42
C VAL A 105 4.90 14.25 -0.37
N LYS A 106 6.08 14.88 -0.38
CA LYS A 106 6.37 16.02 -1.27
C LYS A 106 6.57 15.46 -2.68
N THR A 107 5.56 15.61 -3.52
CA THR A 107 5.60 15.21 -4.94
C THR A 107 6.02 16.38 -5.80
#